data_AF-A0A0K0L137-F1
#
_entry.id   AF-A0A0K0L137-F1
#
_cell.length_a   1.000
_cell.length_b   1.000
_cell.length_c   1.000
_cell.angle_alpha   90.00
_cell.angle_beta   90.00
_cell.angle_gamma   90.00
#
_symmetry.space_group_name_H-M   'P 1'
#
loop_
_entity.id
_entity.type
_entity.pdbx_description
1 polymer ?
#
loop_
_entity_poly.entity_id
_entity_poly.type
_entity_poly.pdbx_seq_one_letter_code
_entity_poly.pdbx_strand_id
1 'polypeptide(L)' 'NCIIGKNAKIGKEVVIANKEGVQEADRSEDGFYIRSGITIIMEKATIEDGTVI' A
#
# COMPACT_ATOMS: atom_id res chain seq x y z
N ASN A 1 0.89 -9.52 3.12
CA ASN A 1 -0.44 -9.71 2.50
C ASN A 1 -1.00 -8.36 2.12
N CYS A 2 -1.39 -8.16 0.86
CA CYS A 2 -1.95 -6.89 0.41
C CYS A 2 -3.08 -7.09 -0.60
N ILE A 3 -3.95 -6.08 -0.68
CA ILE A 3 -5.00 -5.95 -1.70
C ILE A 3 -4.62 -4.78 -2.59
N ILE A 4 -4.61 -5.01 -3.90
CA ILE A 4 -4.28 -3.98 -4.89
C ILE A 4 -5.55 -3.55 -5.60
N GLY A 5 -5.91 -2.27 -5.44
CA GLY A 5 -7.06 -1.66 -6.09
C GLY A 5 -6.94 -1.64 -7.62
N LYS A 6 -8.09 -1.60 -8.29
CA LYS A 6 -8.14 -1.53 -9.75
C LYS A 6 -7.36 -0.31 -10.26
N ASN A 7 -6.63 -0.47 -11.37
CA ASN A 7 -5.83 0.59 -12.00
C ASN A 7 -4.78 1.25 -11.09
N ALA A 8 -4.40 0.64 -9.96
CA ALA A 8 -3.26 1.10 -9.20
C ALA A 8 -1.99 1.02 -10.06
N LYS A 9 -1.14 2.04 -9.95
CA LYS A 9 0.16 2.10 -10.63
C LYS A 9 1.23 1.83 -9.60
N ILE A 10 1.94 0.72 -9.76
CA ILE A 10 3.02 0.32 -8.85
C ILE A 10 4.34 0.59 -9.56
N GLY A 11 5.16 1.44 -8.95
CA GLY A 11 6.49 1.78 -9.42
C GLY A 11 7.46 0.60 -9.37
N LYS A 12 8.62 0.81 -9.99
CA LYS A 12 9.74 -0.13 -9.98
C LYS A 12 10.27 -0.29 -8.55
N GLU A 13 10.61 -1.52 -8.16
CA GLU A 13 11.28 -1.82 -6.87
C GLU A 13 10.48 -1.41 -5.62
N VAL A 14 9.16 -1.34 -5.72
CA VAL A 14 8.25 -1.16 -4.58
C VAL A 14 8.21 -2.42 -3.71
N VAL A 15 8.23 -2.25 -2.40
CA VAL A 15 8.08 -3.33 -1.40
C VAL A 15 6.86 -3.06 -0.53
N ILE A 16 5.91 -3.99 -0.52
CA ILE A 16 4.70 -3.92 0.33
C ILE A 16 4.71 -5.12 1.27
N ALA A 17 5.16 -4.91 2.50
CA ALA A 17 5.39 -5.98 3.47
C ALA A 17 4.68 -5.76 4.81
N ASN A 18 4.43 -4.51 5.25
CA ASN A 18 3.92 -4.21 6.60
C ASN A 18 4.74 -4.96 7.69
N LYS A 19 6.07 -4.82 7.66
CA LYS A 19 6.99 -5.59 8.53
C LYS A 19 6.76 -5.35 10.01
N GLU A 20 6.22 -4.19 10.35
CA GLU A 20 5.93 -3.79 11.73
C GLU A 20 4.62 -4.40 12.25
N GLY A 21 3.85 -5.11 11.41
CA GLY A 21 2.62 -5.77 11.82
C GLY A 21 1.52 -4.78 12.22
N VAL A 22 1.52 -3.58 11.64
CA VAL A 22 0.54 -2.53 11.90
C VAL A 22 -0.86 -3.07 11.62
N GLN A 23 -1.79 -2.89 12.55
CA GLN A 23 -3.16 -3.41 12.41
C GLN A 23 -4.07 -2.44 11.66
N GLU A 24 -3.99 -1.15 12.00
CA GLU A 24 -4.81 -0.09 11.44
C GLU A 24 -3.93 1.14 11.16
N ALA A 25 -4.03 1.69 9.95
CA ALA A 25 -3.39 2.95 9.59
C ALA A 25 -4.12 3.63 8.43
N ASP A 26 -4.36 4.93 8.55
CA ASP A 26 -4.79 5.78 7.44
C ASP A 26 -3.58 6.46 6.82
N ARG A 27 -3.28 6.08 5.57
CA ARG A 27 -2.22 6.64 4.73
C ARG A 27 -2.80 7.01 3.37
N SER A 28 -4.05 7.45 3.35
CA SER A 28 -4.78 7.74 2.12
C SER A 28 -4.07 8.79 1.25
N GLU A 29 -3.35 9.72 1.86
CA GLU A 29 -2.49 10.68 1.14
C GLU A 29 -1.34 10.01 0.36
N ASP A 30 -0.85 8.86 0.86
CA ASP A 30 0.18 8.03 0.23
C ASP A 30 -0.40 6.92 -0.68
N GLY A 31 -1.72 6.91 -0.91
CA GLY A 31 -2.35 5.96 -1.82
C GLY A 31 -2.72 4.60 -1.22
N PHE A 32 -2.62 4.42 0.10
CA PHE A 32 -2.98 3.14 0.75
C PHE A 32 -3.56 3.32 2.16
N TYR A 33 -4.08 2.23 2.72
CA TYR A 33 -4.40 2.15 4.15
C TYR A 33 -4.18 0.73 4.64
N ILE A 34 -4.12 0.53 5.95
CA ILE A 34 -3.99 -0.80 6.56
C ILE A 34 -5.25 -1.06 7.38
N ARG A 35 -5.88 -2.23 7.17
CA ARG A 35 -7.01 -2.72 7.96
C ARG A 35 -6.80 -4.19 8.30
N SER A 36 -6.99 -4.55 9.57
CA SER A 36 -6.75 -5.92 10.06
C SER A 36 -5.37 -6.49 9.67
N GLY A 37 -4.35 -5.64 9.62
CA GLY A 37 -3.00 -6.03 9.20
C GLY A 37 -2.78 -6.20 7.70
N ILE A 38 -3.80 -5.97 6.87
CA ILE A 38 -3.74 -6.08 5.41
C ILE A 38 -3.52 -4.69 4.82
N THR A 39 -2.43 -4.52 4.09
CA THR A 39 -2.19 -3.29 3.31
C THR A 39 -3.10 -3.25 2.10
N ILE A 40 -3.86 -2.19 1.93
CA ILE A 40 -4.82 -2.00 0.84
C ILE A 40 -4.38 -0.79 0.03
N ILE A 41 -3.89 -1.03 -1.18
CA ILE A 41 -3.58 0.04 -2.15
C ILE A 41 -4.87 0.47 -2.83
N MET A 42 -5.14 1.78 -2.86
CA MET A 42 -6.41 2.32 -3.34
C MET A 42 -6.56 2.24 -4.86
N GLU A 43 -7.81 2.27 -5.35
CA GLU A 43 -8.09 2.37 -6.79
C GLU A 43 -7.39 3.60 -7.39
N LYS A 44 -6.71 3.43 -8.53
CA LYS A 44 -5.97 4.49 -9.25
C LYS A 44 -4.84 5.16 -8.46
N ALA A 45 -4.50 4.67 -7.26
CA ALA A 45 -3.33 5.16 -6.53
C ALA A 45 -2.05 4.94 -7.33
N THR A 46 -1.07 5.82 -7.13
CA THR A 46 0.28 5.64 -7.65
C THR A 46 1.20 5.44 -6.47
N ILE A 47 1.90 4.31 -6.44
CA ILE A 47 2.95 4.02 -5.47
C ILE A 47 4.27 4.20 -6.21
N GLU A 48 5.04 5.20 -5.82
CA GLU A 48 6.24 5.62 -6.53
C GLU A 48 7.38 4.61 -6.45
N ASP A 49 8.33 4.69 -7.39
CA ASP A 49 9.49 3.81 -7.45
C ASP A 49 10.25 3.77 -6.12
N GLY A 50 10.65 2.57 -5.70
CA GLY A 50 11.43 2.34 -4.47
C GLY A 50 10.66 2.52 -3.15
N THR A 51 9.34 2.78 -3.19
CA THR A 51 8.53 2.92 -1.96
C THR A 51 8.54 1.63 -1.13
N VAL A 52 8.71 1.76 0.19
CA VAL A 52 8.65 0.65 1.16
C VAL A 52 7.50 0.89 2.13
N ILE A 53 6.55 -0.04 2.15
CA ILE A 53 5.33 -0.06 2.98
C ILE A 53 5.35 -1.26 3.94
#